data_AF-A0A656KR70-F1
#
_entry.id   AF-A0A656KR70-F1
#
_cell.length_a   1.000
_cell.length_b   1.000
_cell.length_c   1.000
_cell.angle_alpha   90.00
_cell.angle_beta   90.00
_cell.angle_gamma   90.00
#
_symmetry.space_group_name_H-M   'P 1'
#
loop_
_entity.id
_entity.type
_entity.pdbx_description
1 polymer ?
#
loop_
_entity_poly.entity_id
_entity_poly.type
_entity_poly.pdbx_seq_one_letter_code
_entity_poly.pdbx_strand_id
1 'polypeptide(L)'
;MPGGISVRDVNAQKFIDSYSAFLKRQGKLAIPGWVDTVKTGPAKELPPQSIDWFYIRAASIARHVYMRKTVGVGRLRKVHGSTRNRGSRPSHHVDASGSVDRKVMQALEKIGVLEQDEEKGG
;
A
#
# COMPACT_ATOMS: atom_id res chain seq x y z
N MET A 1 -27.52 20.53 -0.86
CA MET A 1 -26.27 21.29 -0.71
C MET A 1 -25.11 20.32 -0.93
N PRO A 2 -24.11 20.61 -1.79
CA PRO A 2 -22.93 19.77 -1.82
C PRO A 2 -22.13 20.10 -0.55
N GLY A 3 -22.39 19.37 0.53
CA GLY A 3 -21.44 19.32 1.64
C GLY A 3 -20.12 18.80 1.11
N GLY A 4 -18.99 19.41 1.49
CA GLY A 4 -17.67 18.97 1.03
C GLY A 4 -17.49 17.48 1.32
N ILE A 5 -17.20 16.69 0.28
CA ILE A 5 -17.01 15.24 0.39
C ILE A 5 -15.53 14.99 0.63
N SER A 6 -15.21 14.26 1.70
CA SER A 6 -13.84 13.83 2.00
C SER A 6 -13.67 12.32 1.81
N VAL A 7 -12.42 11.86 1.75
CA VAL A 7 -12.10 10.41 1.70
C VAL A 7 -12.58 9.68 2.97
N ARG A 8 -12.89 10.41 4.05
CA ARG A 8 -13.43 9.86 5.30
C ARG A 8 -14.89 9.44 5.18
N ASP A 9 -15.63 10.05 4.27
CA ASP A 9 -17.06 9.83 4.07
C ASP A 9 -17.34 8.65 3.11
N VAL A 10 -16.30 8.15 2.44
CA VAL A 10 -16.39 7.06 1.46
C VAL A 10 -15.94 5.74 2.09
N ASN A 11 -16.67 4.67 1.79
CA ASN A 11 -16.26 3.32 2.16
C ASN A 11 -14.85 2.99 1.62
N ALA A 12 -14.00 2.44 2.48
CA ALA A 12 -12.60 2.20 2.17
C ALA A 12 -12.39 1.34 0.92
N GLN A 13 -13.15 0.26 0.77
CA GLN A 13 -13.01 -0.66 -0.35
C GLN A 13 -13.34 0.02 -1.67
N LYS A 14 -14.50 0.70 -1.73
CA LYS A 14 -14.93 1.45 -2.93
C LYS A 14 -13.92 2.53 -3.35
N PHE A 15 -13.32 3.22 -2.37
CA PHE A 15 -12.28 4.21 -2.66
C PHE A 15 -11.01 3.56 -3.25
N ILE A 16 -10.53 2.47 -2.65
CA ILE A 16 -9.31 1.78 -3.10
C ILE A 16 -9.50 1.23 -4.52
N ASP A 17 -10.65 0.62 -4.80
CA ASP A 17 -10.95 0.04 -6.11
C ASP A 17 -11.04 1.14 -7.19
N SER A 18 -11.74 2.24 -6.91
CA SER A 18 -11.86 3.36 -7.85
C SER A 18 -10.54 4.10 -8.08
N TYR A 19 -9.75 4.32 -7.02
CA TYR A 19 -8.47 5.01 -7.13
C TYR A 19 -7.39 4.14 -7.77
N SER A 20 -7.38 2.83 -7.53
CA SER A 20 -6.48 1.91 -8.25
C SER A 20 -6.77 1.90 -9.75
N ALA A 21 -8.05 1.88 -10.15
CA ALA A 21 -8.44 2.01 -11.55
C ALA A 21 -8.08 3.37 -12.16
N PHE A 22 -8.08 4.45 -11.37
CA PHE A 22 -7.60 5.76 -11.80
C PHE A 22 -6.08 5.76 -12.04
N LEU A 23 -5.29 5.24 -11.09
CA LEU A 23 -3.83 5.13 -11.21
C LEU A 23 -3.42 4.28 -12.42
N LYS A 24 -4.15 3.19 -12.68
CA LYS A 24 -3.93 2.35 -13.86
C LYS A 24 -4.19 3.11 -15.16
N ARG A 25 -5.30 3.84 -15.26
CA ARG A 25 -5.63 4.67 -16.43
C ARG A 25 -4.63 5.80 -16.66
N GLN A 26 -4.07 6.36 -15.59
CA GLN A 26 -3.11 7.45 -15.69
C GLN A 26 -1.76 6.99 -16.28
N GLY A 27 -1.36 5.74 -16.07
CA GLY A 27 -0.13 5.17 -16.64
C GLY A 27 1.19 5.80 -16.16
N LYS A 28 1.13 6.76 -15.22
CA LYS A 28 2.31 7.48 -14.70
C LYS A 28 3.01 6.78 -13.54
N LEU A 29 2.41 5.72 -13.01
CA LEU A 29 2.93 5.02 -11.85
C LEU A 29 4.07 4.10 -12.24
N ALA A 30 5.27 4.38 -11.73
CA ALA A 30 6.46 3.59 -12.01
C ALA A 30 6.37 2.23 -11.33
N ILE A 31 6.05 1.19 -12.10
CA ILE A 31 5.99 -0.20 -11.63
C ILE A 31 7.39 -0.81 -11.68
N PRO A 32 7.90 -1.36 -10.58
CA PRO A 32 9.14 -2.13 -10.59
C PRO A 32 9.01 -3.43 -11.39
N GLY A 33 10.02 -3.80 -12.19
CA GLY A 33 9.98 -5.00 -13.04
C GLY A 33 9.87 -6.35 -12.30
N TRP A 34 10.06 -6.38 -10.98
CA TRP A 34 9.92 -7.59 -10.17
C TRP A 34 8.48 -7.82 -9.65
N VAL A 35 7.53 -6.92 -9.93
CA VAL A 35 6.17 -6.97 -9.36
C VAL A 35 5.43 -8.27 -9.68
N ASP A 36 5.71 -8.89 -10.82
CA ASP A 36 5.05 -10.13 -11.26
C ASP A 36 5.66 -11.40 -10.66
N THR A 37 6.85 -11.31 -10.05
CA THR A 37 7.60 -12.49 -9.56
C THR A 37 7.63 -12.61 -8.05
N VAL A 38 7.24 -11.56 -7.33
CA VAL A 38 7.39 -11.51 -5.86
C VAL A 38 6.10 -11.76 -5.12
N LYS A 39 6.25 -12.21 -3.87
CA LYS A 39 5.21 -12.13 -2.85
C LYS A 39 5.29 -10.82 -2.08
N THR A 40 4.16 -10.41 -1.52
CA THR A 40 4.02 -9.14 -0.78
C THR A 40 4.66 -9.16 0.62
N GLY A 41 4.96 -10.34 1.15
CA GLY A 41 5.65 -10.46 2.43
C GLY A 41 6.08 -11.89 2.76
N PRO A 42 6.96 -12.08 3.76
CA PRO A 42 7.48 -13.39 4.15
C PRO A 42 6.40 -14.34 4.66
N ALA A 43 5.33 -13.80 5.27
CA ALA A 43 4.22 -14.56 5.81
C ALA A 43 3.29 -15.16 4.75
N LYS A 44 3.34 -14.64 3.51
CA LYS A 44 2.51 -15.15 2.42
C LYS A 44 3.15 -16.39 1.80
N GLU A 45 2.31 -17.38 1.52
CA GLU A 45 2.71 -18.63 0.87
C GLU A 45 2.69 -18.49 -0.66
N LEU A 46 1.69 -17.78 -1.19
CA LEU A 46 1.50 -17.53 -2.61
C LEU A 46 1.68 -16.04 -2.97
N PRO A 47 2.08 -15.72 -4.22
CA PRO A 47 2.06 -14.36 -4.73
C PRO A 47 0.61 -13.83 -4.87
N PRO A 48 0.42 -12.50 -5.01
CA PRO A 48 -0.90 -11.93 -5.25
C PRO A 48 -1.53 -12.45 -6.55
N GLN A 49 -2.82 -12.79 -6.51
CA GLN A 49 -3.53 -13.34 -7.66
C GLN A 49 -3.91 -12.27 -8.72
N SER A 50 -4.10 -11.03 -8.28
CA SER A 50 -4.40 -9.92 -9.19
C SER A 50 -3.12 -9.36 -9.77
N ILE A 51 -3.05 -9.22 -11.09
CA ILE A 51 -1.93 -8.57 -11.80
C ILE A 51 -1.82 -7.09 -11.39
N ASP A 52 -2.95 -6.46 -11.07
CA ASP A 52 -3.03 -5.05 -10.70
C ASP A 52 -2.76 -4.79 -9.20
N TRP A 53 -2.23 -5.78 -8.48
CA TRP A 53 -2.07 -5.70 -7.02
C TRP A 53 -1.21 -4.51 -6.57
N PHE A 54 -0.26 -4.07 -7.40
CA PHE A 54 0.61 -2.93 -7.09
C PHE A 54 -0.17 -1.61 -7.06
N TYR A 55 -1.14 -1.43 -7.97
CA TYR A 55 -2.04 -0.26 -7.98
C TYR A 55 -2.99 -0.26 -6.79
N ILE A 56 -3.52 -1.43 -6.43
CA ILE A 56 -4.37 -1.60 -5.25
C ILE A 56 -3.59 -1.25 -3.98
N ARG A 57 -2.33 -1.69 -3.88
CA ARG A 57 -1.45 -1.35 -2.76
C ARG A 57 -1.13 0.14 -2.72
N ALA A 58 -0.85 0.77 -3.87
CA ALA A 58 -0.66 2.22 -3.96
C ALA A 58 -1.87 3.01 -3.47
N ALA A 59 -3.07 2.61 -3.90
CA ALA A 59 -4.30 3.24 -3.47
C ALA A 59 -4.57 3.09 -1.96
N SER A 60 -4.31 1.89 -1.42
CA SER A 60 -4.41 1.62 0.01
C SER A 60 -3.44 2.47 0.84
N ILE A 61 -2.17 2.56 0.41
CA ILE A 61 -1.15 3.36 1.10
C ILE A 61 -1.50 4.84 1.05
N ALA A 62 -1.87 5.39 -0.10
CA ALA A 62 -2.27 6.79 -0.23
C ALA A 62 -3.42 7.15 0.72
N ARG A 63 -4.45 6.29 0.80
CA ARG A 63 -5.55 6.46 1.76
C ARG A 63 -5.05 6.37 3.21
N HIS A 64 -4.16 5.42 3.51
CA HIS A 64 -3.65 5.23 4.87
C HIS A 64 -2.86 6.44 5.37
N VAL A 65 -2.00 7.01 4.52
CA VAL A 65 -1.25 8.23 4.82
C VAL A 65 -2.21 9.40 5.06
N TYR A 66 -3.19 9.60 4.17
CA TYR A 66 -4.21 10.63 4.34
C TYR A 66 -4.95 10.55 5.69
N MET A 67 -5.23 9.33 6.18
CA MET A 67 -5.93 9.13 7.45
C MET A 67 -5.06 9.36 8.68
N ARG A 68 -3.76 9.04 8.60
CA ARG A 68 -2.84 9.03 9.76
C ARG A 68 -1.84 10.19 9.77
N LYS A 69 -1.89 11.08 8.78
CA LYS A 69 -1.00 12.23 8.55
C LYS A 69 0.42 11.81 8.18
N THR A 70 1.21 11.32 9.14
CA THR A 70 2.61 10.92 8.93
C THR A 70 2.78 9.42 9.14
N VAL A 71 3.34 8.73 8.14
CA VAL A 71 3.49 7.28 8.16
C VAL A 71 4.75 6.85 7.42
N GLY A 72 5.70 6.27 8.16
CA GLY A 72 6.89 5.65 7.56
C GLY A 72 6.69 4.20 7.13
N VAL A 73 7.64 3.69 6.34
CA VAL A 73 7.67 2.31 5.81
C VAL A 73 7.54 1.26 6.93
N GLY A 74 8.18 1.46 8.09
CA GLY A 74 8.11 0.51 9.21
C GLY A 74 6.68 0.30 9.75
N ARG A 75 5.85 1.34 9.74
CA ARG A 75 4.46 1.25 10.18
C ARG A 75 3.59 0.55 9.13
N LEU A 76 3.81 0.84 7.84
CA LEU A 76 3.15 0.14 6.75
C LEU A 76 3.46 -1.35 6.74
N ARG A 77 4.71 -1.73 7.06
CA ARG A 77 5.10 -3.14 7.16
C ARG A 77 4.32 -3.90 8.22
N LYS A 78 4.02 -3.27 9.36
CA LYS A 78 3.18 -3.85 10.41
C LYS A 78 1.72 -3.95 9.98
N VAL A 79 1.20 -2.91 9.33
CA VAL A 79 -0.19 -2.85 8.83
C VAL A 79 -0.43 -3.92 7.76
N HIS A 80 0.49 -4.10 6.83
CA HIS A 80 0.43 -5.12 5.78
C HIS A 80 0.96 -6.48 6.23
N GLY A 81 1.47 -6.58 7.45
CA GLY A 81 1.95 -7.82 8.05
C GLY A 81 0.80 -8.79 8.29
N SER A 82 1.12 -10.08 8.35
CA SER A 82 0.13 -11.11 8.65
C SER A 82 0.72 -12.22 9.48
N THR A 83 -0.16 -13.01 10.09
CA THR A 83 0.23 -14.22 10.81
C THR A 83 0.85 -15.22 9.82
N ARG A 84 2.08 -15.67 10.11
CA ARG A 84 2.77 -16.70 9.32
C ARG A 84 2.47 -18.07 9.90
N ASN A 85 1.98 -18.97 9.05
CA ASN A 85 1.91 -20.39 9.39
C ASN A 85 3.34 -20.97 9.45
N ARG A 86 3.70 -21.63 10.56
CA ARG A 86 5.02 -22.23 10.79
C ARG A 86 4.96 -23.76 10.74
N GLY A 87 3.94 -24.32 10.08
CA GLY A 87 3.68 -25.75 10.02
C GLY A 87 3.24 -26.26 11.39
N SER A 88 4.07 -27.08 12.03
CA SER A 88 3.75 -27.67 13.33
C SER A 88 3.93 -26.71 14.52
N ARG A 89 4.64 -25.59 14.35
CA ARG A 89 4.87 -24.62 15.44
C ARG A 89 3.76 -23.56 15.49
N PRO A 90 3.44 -23.01 16.68
CA PRO A 90 2.44 -21.96 16.81
C PRO A 90 2.69 -20.77 15.88
N SER A 91 1.59 -20.18 15.42
CA SER A 91 1.60 -19.07 14.49
C SER A 91 2.07 -17.77 15.16
N HIS A 92 2.83 -16.95 14.45
CA HIS A 92 3.25 -15.62 14.93
C HIS A 92 3.06 -14.56 13.85
N HIS A 93 2.82 -13.33 14.28
CA HIS A 93 2.81 -12.16 13.39
C HIS A 93 4.19 -11.92 12.78
N VAL A 94 4.23 -11.64 11.48
CA VAL A 94 5.45 -11.24 10.77
C VAL A 94 5.14 -10.04 9.88
N ASP A 95 6.02 -9.04 9.95
CA ASP A 95 5.96 -7.83 9.14
C ASP A 95 6.02 -8.12 7.64
N ALA A 96 5.39 -7.26 6.85
CA ALA A 96 5.44 -7.32 5.38
C ALA A 96 6.83 -6.96 4.81
N SER A 97 6.96 -7.13 3.50
CA SER A 97 8.16 -6.72 2.76
C SER A 97 8.30 -5.20 2.73
N GLY A 98 9.38 -4.68 3.30
CA GLY A 98 9.67 -3.25 3.26
C GLY A 98 10.04 -2.73 1.87
N SER A 99 10.51 -3.59 0.97
CA SER A 99 10.84 -3.19 -0.41
C SER A 99 9.59 -2.77 -1.17
N VAL A 100 8.50 -3.54 -1.01
CA VAL A 100 7.22 -3.28 -1.68
C VAL A 100 6.65 -1.94 -1.23
N ASP A 101 6.46 -1.75 0.08
CA ASP A 101 5.83 -0.55 0.61
C ASP A 101 6.67 0.71 0.34
N ARG A 102 8.00 0.61 0.44
CA ARG A 102 8.92 1.71 0.09
C ARG A 102 8.82 2.10 -1.38
N LYS A 103 8.82 1.13 -2.29
CA LYS A 103 8.76 1.41 -3.72
C LYS A 103 7.42 2.01 -4.13
N VAL A 104 6.33 1.63 -3.47
CA VAL A 104 5.03 2.27 -3.65
C VAL A 104 5.06 3.72 -3.17
N MET A 105 5.63 4.01 -2.00
CA MET A 105 5.75 5.40 -1.53
C MET A 105 6.58 6.26 -2.49
N GLN A 106 7.75 5.77 -2.92
CA GLN A 106 8.60 6.45 -3.91
C GLN A 106 7.89 6.65 -5.25
N ALA A 107 7.04 5.71 -5.67
CA ALA A 107 6.28 5.84 -6.91
C ALA A 107 5.17 6.90 -6.79
N LEU A 108 4.49 6.98 -5.63
CA LEU A 108 3.47 8.00 -5.37
C LEU A 108 4.07 9.39 -5.19
N GLU A 109 5.25 9.49 -4.59
CA GLU A 109 6.02 10.72 -4.44
C GLU A 109 6.39 11.33 -5.80
N LYS A 110 6.86 10.49 -6.75
CA LYS A 110 7.17 10.94 -8.12
C LYS A 110 5.97 11.51 -8.88
N ILE A 111 4.75 11.11 -8.52
CA ILE A 111 3.51 11.61 -9.15
C ILE A 111 3.00 12.86 -8.41
N GLY A 112 3.64 13.26 -7.30
CA GLY A 112 3.23 14.39 -6.46
C GLY A 112 2.01 14.09 -5.60
N VAL A 113 1.74 12.82 -5.30
CA VAL A 113 0.62 12.42 -4.43
C VAL A 113 1.01 12.45 -2.95
N LEU A 114 2.28 12.18 -2.67
CA LEU A 114 2.87 12.17 -1.33
C LEU A 114 4.13 13.03 -1.33
N GLU A 115 4.47 13.58 -0.18
CA GLU A 115 5.71 14.30 0.06
C GLU A 115 6.35 13.77 1.34
N GLN A 116 7.67 13.93 1.44
CA GLN A 116 8.43 13.53 2.62
C GLN A 116 8.35 14.64 3.68
N ASP A 117 8.03 14.26 4.92
CA ASP A 117 8.03 15.18 6.06
C ASP A 117 9.37 15.04 6.82
N GLU A 118 10.30 15.96 6.55
CA GLU A 118 11.63 15.98 7.18
C GLU A 118 11.57 16.39 8.66
N GLU A 119 10.56 17.16 9.09
CA GLU A 119 10.47 17.65 10.46
C GLU A 119 10.08 16.55 11.45
N LYS A 120 9.09 15.73 11.07
CA LYS A 120 8.55 14.68 11.95
C LYS A 120 9.09 13.29 11.66
N GLY A 121 9.79 13.13 10.54
CA GLY A 121 10.26 11.84 10.05
C GLY A 121 9.09 10.98 9.56
N GLY A 122 8.89 10.93 8.25
CA GLY A 122 7.80 10.17 7.64
C GLY A 122 7.80 10.30 6.14
#